data_AF-A0A016UB50-F1
#
_entry.id   AF-A0A016UB50-F1
#
_cell.length_a   1.000
_cell.length_b   1.000
_cell.length_c   1.000
_cell.angle_alpha   90.00
_cell.angle_beta   90.00
_cell.angle_gamma   90.00
#
_symmetry.space_group_name_H-M   'P 1'
#
loop_
_entity.id
_entity.type
_entity.pdbx_description
1 polymer ?
#
loop_
_entity_poly.entity_id
_entity_poly.type
_entity_poly.pdbx_seq_one_letter_code
_entity_poly.pdbx_strand_id
1 'polypeptide(L)'
;MRFRLFLFEAITAWYEGLKNGGGIGNDTTYTSDMENNKMLTQYATLAYEETTKVGCAVKVCQAQGNTIVACKYDGQPVLDDPIYTVGKPCSECSKNTNNTKCETDNMKALCVA
;
A
#
# COMPACT_ATOMS: atom_id res chain seq x y z
N MET A 1 15.73 -13.28 -15.19
CA MET A 1 14.27 -13.37 -14.97
C MET A 1 13.73 -11.97 -14.71
N ARG A 2 12.99 -11.34 -15.66
CA ARG A 2 12.59 -9.91 -15.57
C ARG A 2 11.34 -9.63 -14.73
N PHE A 3 10.62 -10.68 -14.28
CA PHE A 3 9.41 -10.54 -13.44
C PHE A 3 9.66 -9.72 -12.17
N ARG A 4 10.70 -10.07 -11.40
CA ARG A 4 11.02 -9.40 -10.13
C ARG A 4 11.35 -7.92 -10.32
N LEU A 5 12.04 -7.58 -11.41
CA LEU A 5 12.42 -6.20 -11.72
C LEU A 5 11.18 -5.33 -12.00
N PHE A 6 10.32 -5.77 -12.91
CA PHE A 6 9.13 -4.98 -13.27
C PHE A 6 8.13 -4.84 -12.11
N LEU A 7 7.97 -5.89 -11.30
CA LEU A 7 7.14 -5.79 -10.11
C LEU A 7 7.69 -4.78 -9.10
N PHE A 8 9.01 -4.81 -8.87
CA PHE A 8 9.67 -3.87 -7.98
C PHE A 8 9.57 -2.41 -8.48
N GLU A 9 9.78 -2.18 -9.77
CA GLU A 9 9.63 -0.86 -10.40
C GLU A 9 8.21 -0.32 -10.24
N ALA A 10 7.19 -1.16 -10.48
CA ALA A 10 5.79 -0.76 -10.34
C ALA A 10 5.42 -0.40 -8.90
N ILE A 11 5.80 -1.25 -7.92
CA ILE A 11 5.53 -0.98 -6.50
C ILE A 11 6.25 0.28 -6.04
N THR A 12 7.50 0.47 -6.46
CA THR A 12 8.27 1.70 -6.16
C THR A 12 7.55 2.93 -6.70
N ALA A 13 7.11 2.90 -7.97
CA ALA A 13 6.42 4.03 -8.59
C ALA A 13 5.08 4.36 -7.89
N TRP A 14 4.32 3.34 -7.48
CA TRP A 14 3.07 3.55 -6.73
C TRP A 14 3.33 4.12 -5.34
N TYR A 15 4.37 3.65 -4.64
CA TYR A 15 4.74 4.15 -3.31
C TYR A 15 5.28 5.59 -3.38
N GLU A 16 6.07 5.92 -4.40
CA GLU A 16 6.53 7.29 -4.69
C GLU A 16 5.39 8.27 -4.94
N GLY A 17 4.17 7.75 -5.20
CA GLY A 17 2.95 8.54 -5.26
C GLY A 17 2.72 9.41 -4.03
N LEU A 18 3.21 9.01 -2.84
CA LEU A 18 3.20 9.87 -1.64
C LEU A 18 3.93 11.18 -1.89
N LYS A 19 5.18 11.10 -2.35
CA LYS A 19 6.03 12.28 -2.58
C LYS A 19 5.54 13.07 -3.79
N ASN A 20 5.25 12.37 -4.89
CA ASN A 20 4.92 13.00 -6.17
C ASN A 20 3.50 13.57 -6.19
N GLY A 21 2.61 13.07 -5.31
CA GLY A 21 1.26 13.55 -5.13
C GLY A 21 1.14 14.77 -4.20
N GLY A 22 2.23 15.22 -3.56
CA GLY A 22 2.24 16.38 -2.66
C GLY A 22 2.27 16.04 -1.16
N GLY A 23 2.32 14.75 -0.81
CA GLY A 23 2.25 14.28 0.57
C GLY A 23 0.82 14.23 1.13
N ILE A 24 0.68 13.64 2.32
CA ILE A 24 -0.61 13.60 3.06
C ILE A 24 -0.60 14.49 4.32
N GLY A 25 0.57 15.04 4.70
CA GLY A 25 0.73 15.78 5.95
C GLY A 25 0.70 14.86 7.18
N ASN A 26 0.17 15.38 8.29
CA ASN A 26 0.02 14.63 9.55
C ASN A 26 -1.36 13.98 9.70
N ASP A 27 -2.33 14.40 8.88
CA ASP A 27 -3.65 13.79 8.82
C ASP A 27 -3.58 12.62 7.86
N THR A 28 -4.04 11.45 8.34
CA THR A 28 -4.01 10.21 7.57
C THR A 28 -5.35 9.93 6.91
N THR A 29 -6.35 10.80 7.08
CA THR A 29 -7.67 10.69 6.47
C THR A 29 -7.57 10.65 4.95
N TYR A 30 -8.22 9.67 4.32
CA TYR A 30 -8.33 9.57 2.87
C TYR A 30 -9.41 10.51 2.36
N THR A 31 -8.99 11.66 1.83
CA THR A 31 -9.90 12.73 1.41
C THR A 31 -10.28 12.65 -0.07
N SER A 32 -11.33 13.39 -0.47
CA SER A 32 -11.74 13.50 -1.88
C SER A 32 -10.64 14.06 -2.77
N ASP A 33 -9.78 14.95 -2.26
CA ASP A 33 -8.64 15.47 -3.01
C ASP A 33 -7.61 14.39 -3.29
N MET A 34 -7.40 13.48 -2.33
CA MET A 34 -6.54 12.31 -2.51
C MET A 34 -7.14 11.33 -3.51
N GLU A 35 -8.45 11.05 -3.42
CA GLU A 35 -9.16 10.17 -4.34
C GLU A 35 -9.03 10.65 -5.80
N ASN A 36 -9.18 11.96 -6.01
CA ASN A 36 -9.00 12.60 -7.31
C ASN A 36 -7.54 12.69 -7.77
N ASN A 37 -6.57 12.42 -6.87
CA ASN A 37 -5.15 12.37 -7.18
C ASN A 37 -4.68 10.92 -7.29
N LYS A 38 -4.56 10.44 -8.55
CA LYS A 38 -4.14 9.06 -8.84
C LYS A 38 -2.86 8.62 -8.10
N MET A 39 -1.89 9.52 -7.91
CA MET A 39 -0.64 9.21 -7.22
C MET A 39 -0.88 8.94 -5.73
N LEU A 40 -1.71 9.75 -5.07
CA LEU A 40 -2.05 9.56 -3.67
C LEU A 40 -2.96 8.35 -3.48
N THR A 41 -3.90 8.08 -4.38
CA THR A 41 -4.71 6.84 -4.34
C THR A 41 -3.86 5.58 -4.44
N GLN A 42 -2.82 5.58 -5.29
CA GLN A 42 -1.90 4.45 -5.42
C GLN A 42 -1.12 4.21 -4.12
N TYR A 43 -0.59 5.27 -3.52
CA TYR A 43 0.08 5.20 -2.23
C TYR A 43 -0.88 4.73 -1.12
N ALA A 44 -2.07 5.34 -1.02
CA ALA A 44 -3.05 5.03 0.00
C ALA A 44 -3.47 3.55 -0.06
N THR A 45 -3.67 3.01 -1.27
CA THR A 45 -3.98 1.58 -1.47
C THR A 45 -2.87 0.67 -0.94
N LEU A 46 -1.59 1.04 -1.10
CA LEU A 46 -0.46 0.27 -0.59
C LEU A 46 -0.32 0.37 0.94
N ALA A 47 -0.62 1.53 1.51
CA ALA A 47 -0.44 1.83 2.93
C ALA A 47 -1.67 1.52 3.79
N TYR A 48 -2.79 1.11 3.18
CA TYR A 48 -4.06 0.91 3.87
C TYR A 48 -3.98 -0.22 4.90
N GLU A 49 -4.17 0.10 6.19
CA GLU A 49 -3.85 -0.81 7.29
C GLU A 49 -4.71 -2.06 7.38
N GLU A 50 -5.95 -1.99 6.90
CA GLU A 50 -6.88 -3.13 6.87
C GLU A 50 -6.55 -4.14 5.75
N THR A 51 -5.63 -3.80 4.84
CA THR A 51 -5.19 -4.72 3.79
C THR A 51 -4.29 -5.80 4.37
N THR A 52 -4.70 -7.06 4.22
CA THR A 52 -3.92 -8.22 4.73
C THR A 52 -3.37 -9.11 3.64
N LYS A 53 -3.84 -8.98 2.40
CA LYS A 53 -3.47 -9.84 1.27
C LYS A 53 -3.25 -9.01 0.02
N VAL A 54 -2.21 -9.40 -0.72
CA VAL A 54 -1.90 -8.86 -2.04
C VAL A 54 -1.62 -9.99 -3.02
N GLY A 55 -2.13 -9.86 -4.23
CA GLY A 55 -1.81 -10.73 -5.36
C GLY A 55 -1.43 -9.91 -6.58
N CYS A 56 -0.28 -10.20 -7.19
CA CYS A 56 0.23 -9.45 -8.34
C CYS A 56 0.46 -10.33 -9.57
N ALA A 57 0.31 -9.73 -10.74
CA ALA A 57 0.60 -10.33 -12.04
C ALA A 57 1.45 -9.37 -12.88
N VAL A 58 2.41 -9.93 -13.62
CA VAL A 58 3.24 -9.21 -14.58
C VAL A 58 3.08 -9.85 -15.94
N LYS A 59 2.71 -9.06 -16.94
CA LYS A 59 2.61 -9.49 -18.33
C LYS A 59 3.51 -8.62 -19.20
N VAL A 60 4.52 -9.25 -19.80
CA VAL A 60 5.33 -8.61 -20.84
C VAL A 60 4.58 -8.75 -22.17
N CYS A 61 4.27 -7.62 -22.78
CA CYS A 61 3.51 -7.49 -24.02
C CYS A 61 4.47 -7.07 -25.14
N GLN A 62 5.29 -8.02 -25.60
CA GLN A 62 6.40 -7.74 -26.52
C GLN A 62 5.96 -7.07 -27.82
N ALA A 63 4.83 -7.50 -28.39
CA ALA A 63 4.28 -6.92 -29.62
C ALA A 63 3.85 -5.45 -29.44
N GLN A 64 3.50 -5.05 -28.22
CA GLN A 64 3.08 -3.70 -27.86
C GLN A 64 4.24 -2.86 -27.28
N GLY A 65 5.42 -3.45 -27.11
CA GLY A 65 6.60 -2.77 -26.55
C GLY A 65 6.44 -2.33 -25.09
N ASN A 66 5.48 -2.90 -24.33
CA ASN A 66 5.22 -2.51 -22.95
C ASN A 66 5.14 -3.72 -22.00
N THR A 67 5.14 -3.42 -20.70
CA THR A 67 4.91 -4.38 -19.63
C THR A 67 3.78 -3.88 -18.75
N ILE A 68 2.84 -4.76 -18.43
CA ILE A 68 1.72 -4.47 -17.56
C ILE A 68 1.97 -5.17 -16.22
N VAL A 69 1.87 -4.40 -15.14
CA VAL A 69 1.88 -4.91 -13.77
C VAL A 69 0.56 -4.55 -13.13
N ALA A 70 -0.10 -5.53 -12.54
CA ALA A 70 -1.35 -5.35 -11.81
C ALA A 70 -1.26 -6.06 -10.47
N CYS A 71 -1.60 -5.35 -9.40
CA CYS A 71 -1.77 -5.92 -8.07
C CYS A 71 -3.21 -5.71 -7.62
N LYS A 72 -3.75 -6.70 -6.91
CA LYS A 72 -5.04 -6.62 -6.22
C LYS A 72 -4.81 -6.82 -4.74
N TYR A 73 -5.59 -6.11 -3.96
CA TYR A 73 -5.59 -6.10 -2.51
C TYR A 73 -6.95 -6.57 -2.01
N ASP A 74 -7.00 -7.12 -0.81
CA ASP A 74 -8.26 -7.50 -0.15
C ASP A 74 -8.92 -6.34 0.61
N GLY A 75 -8.26 -5.18 0.68
CA GLY A 75 -8.79 -3.92 1.17
C GLY A 75 -8.58 -2.78 0.18
N GLN A 76 -9.27 -1.67 0.43
CA GLN A 76 -9.07 -0.40 -0.26
C GLN A 76 -9.39 0.75 0.71
N PRO A 77 -8.69 1.90 0.62
CA PRO A 77 -8.99 3.04 1.46
C PRO A 77 -10.44 3.50 1.25
N VAL A 78 -11.08 3.93 2.32
CA VAL A 78 -12.46 4.41 2.35
C VAL A 78 -12.44 5.92 2.53
N LEU A 79 -13.26 6.63 1.75
CA LEU A 79 -13.36 8.08 1.84
C LEU A 79 -13.74 8.50 3.26
N ASP A 80 -13.09 9.54 3.77
CA ASP A 80 -13.25 10.10 5.11
C ASP A 80 -12.77 9.21 6.27
N ASP A 81 -12.24 8.01 5.99
CA ASP A 81 -11.57 7.14 6.96
C ASP A 81 -10.04 7.32 6.91
N PRO A 82 -9.32 7.07 8.03
CA PRO A 82 -7.85 7.06 8.01
C PRO A 82 -7.32 5.92 7.13
N ILE A 83 -6.22 6.18 6.40
CA ILE A 83 -5.47 5.15 5.66
C ILE A 83 -4.82 4.17 6.65
N TYR A 84 -4.32 4.69 7.76
CA TYR A 84 -3.77 3.91 8.86
C TYR A 84 -3.89 4.69 10.17
N THR A 85 -3.96 3.95 11.28
CA THR A 85 -4.07 4.52 12.61
C THR A 85 -2.73 5.12 13.04
N VAL A 86 -2.75 6.40 13.44
CA VAL A 86 -1.55 7.08 13.96
C VAL A 86 -1.24 6.58 15.37
N GLY A 87 -0.04 6.04 15.57
CA GLY A 87 0.35 5.51 16.87
C GLY A 87 1.77 4.97 16.93
N LYS A 88 2.15 4.46 18.10
CA LYS A 88 3.40 3.72 18.24
C LYS A 88 3.26 2.41 17.46
N PRO A 89 4.27 1.99 16.66
CA PRO A 89 4.18 0.74 15.93
C PRO A 89 3.83 -0.43 16.85
N CYS A 90 2.90 -1.25 16.38
CA CYS A 90 2.33 -2.41 17.08
C CYS A 90 1.55 -2.15 18.38
N SER A 91 1.31 -0.90 18.82
CA SER A 91 0.60 -0.66 20.09
C SER A 91 -0.82 -1.25 20.09
N GLU A 92 -1.42 -1.40 18.92
CA GLU A 92 -2.80 -1.85 18.74
C GLU A 92 -2.91 -3.28 18.20
N CYS A 93 -1.81 -3.99 17.90
CA CYS A 93 -1.90 -5.33 17.29
C CYS A 93 -2.73 -6.30 18.13
N SER A 94 -2.62 -6.25 19.47
CA SER A 94 -3.36 -7.13 20.37
C SER A 94 -4.89 -6.97 20.30
N LYS A 95 -5.38 -5.88 19.69
CA LYS A 95 -6.82 -5.63 19.47
C LYS A 95 -7.33 -6.24 18.16
N ASN A 96 -6.46 -6.67 17.26
CA ASN A 96 -6.84 -7.30 16.01
C ASN A 96 -7.42 -8.70 16.26
N THR A 97 -8.28 -9.18 15.35
CA THR A 97 -8.84 -10.54 15.45
C THR A 97 -7.85 -11.60 14.97
N ASN A 98 -7.17 -11.35 13.85
CA ASN A 98 -6.34 -12.36 13.16
C ASN A 98 -4.83 -12.12 13.31
N ASN A 99 -4.41 -10.86 13.47
CA ASN A 99 -3.00 -10.44 13.45
C ASN A 99 -2.61 -9.81 14.79
N THR A 100 -2.47 -10.62 15.84
CA THR A 100 -2.35 -10.15 17.23
C THR A 100 -0.92 -9.88 17.69
N LYS A 101 0.08 -10.40 16.98
CA LYS A 101 1.50 -10.30 17.35
C LYS A 101 2.17 -9.14 16.63
N CYS A 102 3.19 -8.57 17.26
CA CYS A 102 4.06 -7.60 16.62
C CYS A 102 5.24 -8.30 15.95
N GLU A 103 5.47 -8.04 14.66
CA GLU A 103 6.69 -8.44 13.97
C GLU A 103 7.81 -7.44 14.26
N THR A 104 8.73 -7.84 15.12
CA THR A 104 9.89 -7.01 15.51
C THR A 104 11.15 -7.31 14.71
N ASP A 105 11.16 -8.40 13.93
CA ASP A 105 12.32 -8.76 13.12
C ASP A 105 12.49 -7.76 11.97
N ASN A 106 13.75 -7.37 11.74
CA ASN A 106 14.14 -6.48 10.65
C ASN A 106 13.34 -5.15 10.62
N MET A 107 12.90 -4.66 11.78
CA MET A 107 12.19 -3.38 11.94
C MET A 107 10.89 -3.26 11.12
N LYS A 108 10.25 -4.38 10.77
CA LYS A 108 9.02 -4.35 9.96
C LYS A 108 7.86 -3.70 10.71
N ALA A 109 7.77 -3.92 12.03
CA ALA A 109 6.81 -3.27 12.93
C ALA A 109 5.34 -3.40 12.46
N LEU A 110 5.00 -4.56 11.89
CA LEU A 110 3.67 -4.90 11.39
C LEU A 110 2.96 -5.88 12.32
N CYS A 111 1.64 -5.86 12.30
CA CYS A 111 0.83 -6.85 13.00
C CYS A 111 0.76 -8.16 12.20
N VAL A 112 1.05 -9.29 12.84
CA VAL A 112 1.07 -10.64 12.25
C VAL A 112 0.35 -11.65 13.15
N ALA A 113 0.01 -12.83 12.61
CA ALA A 113 -0.68 -13.90 13.32
C ALA A 113 0.14 -14.58 14.43
#